data_AF-A0A662STE3-F1
#
_entry.id   AF-A0A662STE3-F1
#
_cell.length_a   1.000
_cell.length_b   1.000
_cell.length_c   1.000
_cell.angle_alpha   90.00
_cell.angle_beta   90.00
_cell.angle_gamma   90.00
#
_symmetry.space_group_name_H-M   'P 1'
#
loop_
_entity.id
_entity.type
_entity.pdbx_description
1 polymer ?
#
loop_
_entity_poly.entity_id
_entity_poly.type
_entity_poly.pdbx_seq_one_letter_code
_entity_poly.pdbx_strand_id
1 'polypeptide(L)' 'MKSMYMSIGIPPELRKALMELELELTRCGVPLVGIIAAPDAVSGANVLVVVRGRAEEWVEKVAEAKLKVDRRLGD' A
#
# COMPACT_ATOMS: atom_id res chain seq x y z
N MET A 1 -16.99 14.93 5.11
CA MET A 1 -16.95 13.74 5.98
C MET A 1 -15.53 13.21 6.02
N LYS A 2 -14.80 13.36 7.12
CA LYS A 2 -13.48 12.74 7.31
C LYS A 2 -13.72 11.30 7.77
N SER A 3 -13.39 10.33 6.92
CA SER A 3 -13.41 8.92 7.30
C SER A 3 -12.32 8.70 8.35
N MET A 4 -12.72 8.36 9.58
CA MET A 4 -11.84 8.12 10.71
C MET A 4 -11.63 6.62 10.81
N TYR A 5 -10.55 6.11 10.21
CA TYR A 5 -10.16 4.71 10.35
C TYR A 5 -9.58 4.50 11.76
N MET A 6 -10.37 3.86 12.65
CA MET A 6 -9.88 3.37 13.94
C MET A 6 -8.70 2.42 13.68
N SER A 7 -7.51 2.85 14.07
CA SER A 7 -6.29 2.06 13.96
C SER A 7 -6.09 1.25 15.22
N ILE A 8 -6.65 0.04 15.26
CA ILE A 8 -6.36 -0.92 16.32
C ILE A 8 -5.31 -1.90 15.75
N GLY A 9 -4.08 -1.86 16.27
CA GLY A 9 -3.09 -2.93 16.11
C GLY A 9 -2.06 -2.84 14.96
N ILE A 10 -2.00 -1.79 14.15
CA ILE A 10 -0.99 -1.69 13.07
C ILE A 10 0.32 -1.11 13.63
N PRO A 11 1.47 -1.82 13.52
CA PRO A 11 2.78 -1.29 13.91
C PRO A 11 3.09 0.05 13.22
N PRO A 12 3.73 1.03 13.90
CA PRO A 12 4.05 2.34 13.32
C PRO A 12 4.84 2.26 12.01
N GLU A 13 5.75 1.30 11.91
CA GLU A 13 6.59 1.05 10.73
C GLU A 13 5.73 0.57 9.55
N LEU A 14 4.81 -0.36 9.81
CA LEU A 14 3.86 -0.83 8.81
C LEU A 14 2.93 0.30 8.35
N ARG A 15 2.46 1.16 9.27
CA ARG A 15 1.68 2.34 8.89
C ARG A 15 2.47 3.24 7.94
N LYS A 16 3.73 3.54 8.27
CA LYS A 16 4.59 4.39 7.43
C LYS A 16 4.77 3.77 6.03
N ALA A 17 5.03 2.47 5.97
CA ALA A 17 5.18 1.76 4.70
C ALA A 17 3.90 1.81 3.84
N LEU A 18 2.73 1.61 4.45
CA LEU A 18 1.44 1.69 3.75
C LEU A 18 1.18 3.10 3.19
N MET A 19 1.51 4.14 3.94
CA MET A 19 1.34 5.53 3.50
C MET A 19 2.29 5.88 2.34
N GLU A 20 3.54 5.44 2.38
CA GLU A 20 4.50 5.63 1.28
C GLU A 20 4.05 4.89 0.00
N LEU A 21 3.51 3.67 0.16
CA LEU A 21 2.95 2.91 -0.95
C LEU A 21 1.73 3.59 -1.57
N GLU A 22 0.79 4.06 -0.75
CA GLU A 22 -0.39 4.82 -1.22
C GLU A 22 0.04 6.07 -2.02
N LEU A 23 1.04 6.80 -1.51
CA LEU A 23 1.56 8.00 -2.16
C LEU A 23 2.21 7.68 -3.52
N GLU A 24 3.03 6.64 -3.58
CA GLU A 24 3.71 6.27 -4.82
C GLU A 24 2.74 5.72 -5.87
N LEU A 25 1.76 4.90 -5.47
CA LEU A 25 0.70 4.42 -6.36
C LEU A 25 -0.11 5.58 -6.96
N THR A 26 -0.42 6.57 -6.13
CA THR A 26 -1.09 7.81 -6.58
C THR A 26 -0.23 8.57 -7.60
N ARG A 27 1.07 8.71 -7.35
CA ARG A 27 2.01 9.36 -8.29
C ARG A 27 2.14 8.63 -9.62
N CYS A 28 2.07 7.30 -9.61
CA CYS A 28 2.08 6.45 -10.81
C CYS A 28 0.75 6.48 -11.59
N GLY A 29 -0.25 7.23 -11.10
CA GLY A 29 -1.58 7.33 -11.71
C GLY A 29 -2.39 6.05 -11.58
N VAL A 30 -2.08 5.19 -10.60
CA VAL A 30 -2.87 3.99 -10.32
C VAL A 30 -4.20 4.43 -9.73
N PRO A 31 -5.36 3.96 -10.24
CA PRO A 31 -6.67 4.36 -9.77
C PRO A 31 -7.03 3.62 -8.47
N LEU A 32 -6.30 3.93 -7.41
CA LEU A 32 -6.38 3.28 -6.10
C LEU A 32 -7.75 3.49 -5.45
N VAL A 33 -8.33 2.41 -4.93
CA VAL A 33 -9.54 2.39 -4.10
C VAL A 33 -9.16 2.24 -2.63
N GLY A 34 -8.15 1.42 -2.33
CA GLY A 34 -7.64 1.24 -0.98
C GLY A 34 -6.53 0.20 -0.90
N ILE A 35 -5.86 0.18 0.25
CA ILE A 35 -4.84 -0.82 0.60
C ILE A 35 -5.28 -1.51 1.89
N ILE A 36 -5.28 -2.84 1.88
CA ILE A 36 -5.67 -3.65 3.03
C ILE A 36 -4.45 -4.46 3.46
N ALA A 37 -3.99 -4.24 4.69
CA ALA A 37 -2.93 -5.04 5.30
C ALA A 37 -3.54 -6.31 5.91
N ALA A 38 -2.94 -7.47 5.64
CA ALA A 38 -3.33 -8.72 6.29
C ALA A 38 -2.99 -8.67 7.80
N PRO A 39 -3.87 -9.17 8.68
CA PRO A 39 -3.67 -9.10 10.13
C PRO A 39 -2.50 -9.95 10.67
N ASP A 40 -2.00 -10.93 9.92
CA ASP A 40 -0.89 -11.83 10.34
C ASP A 40 0.52 -11.24 10.15
N ALA A 41 0.68 -9.91 10.16
CA ALA A 41 1.96 -9.26 9.86
C ALA A 41 2.93 -9.25 11.06
N VAL A 42 3.33 -10.44 11.52
CA VAL A 42 4.58 -10.66 12.26
C VAL A 42 5.64 -10.95 11.20
N SER A 43 6.41 -9.93 10.82
CA SER A 43 7.49 -9.98 9.80
C SER A 43 7.03 -10.31 8.36
N GLY A 44 6.99 -9.32 7.48
CA GLY A 44 6.68 -9.49 6.05
C GLY A 44 5.21 -9.29 5.68
N ALA A 45 4.68 -8.09 5.94
CA ALA A 45 3.27 -7.77 5.70
C ALA A 45 2.88 -7.96 4.22
N ASN A 46 1.93 -8.87 3.97
CA ASN A 46 1.25 -8.95 2.69
C ASN A 46 0.14 -7.90 2.65
N VAL A 47 0.08 -7.15 1.54
CA VAL A 47 -0.92 -6.11 1.31
C VAL A 47 -1.75 -6.45 0.09
N LEU A 48 -3.06 -6.26 0.19
CA LEU A 48 -3.97 -6.30 -0.95
C LEU A 48 -4.19 -4.86 -1.43
N VAL A 49 -3.84 -4.60 -2.68
CA VAL A 49 -4.08 -3.32 -3.35
C VAL A 49 -5.35 -3.42 -4.17
N VAL A 50 -6.33 -2.58 -3.89
CA VAL A 50 -7.62 -2.53 -4.61
C VAL A 50 -7.59 -1.34 -5.55
N VAL A 51 -7.80 -1.58 -6.85
CA VAL A 51 -7.80 -0.56 -7.90
C VAL A 51 -9.11 -0.56 -8.67
N ARG A 52 -9.46 0.56 -9.31
CA ARG A 52 -10.56 0.61 -10.29
C ARG A 52 -10.09 0.12 -11.65
N GLY A 53 -10.91 -0.68 -12.32
CA GLY A 53 -10.60 -1.21 -13.66
C GLY A 53 -10.00 -2.61 -13.61
N ARG A 54 -9.37 -3.04 -14.72
CA ARG A 54 -8.79 -4.37 -14.82
C ARG A 54 -7.42 -4.40 -14.14
N ALA A 55 -7.24 -5.30 -13.18
CA ALA A 55 -6.02 -5.37 -12.38
C ALA A 55 -4.74 -5.52 -13.22
N GLU A 56 -4.80 -6.31 -14.30
CA GLU A 56 -3.70 -6.58 -15.23
C GLU A 56 -3.05 -5.31 -15.79
N GLU A 57 -3.83 -4.24 -16.00
CA GLU A 57 -3.35 -2.96 -16.52
C GLU A 57 -2.45 -2.22 -15.51
N TRP A 58 -2.49 -2.61 -14.24
CA TRP A 58 -1.86 -1.91 -13.12
C TRP A 58 -0.80 -2.74 -12.40
N VAL A 59 -0.71 -4.05 -12.67
CA VAL A 59 0.22 -4.96 -11.97
C VAL A 59 1.66 -4.45 -12.03
N GLU A 60 2.14 -4.08 -13.23
CA GLU A 60 3.52 -3.60 -13.40
C GLU A 60 3.77 -2.31 -12.61
N LYS A 61 2.85 -1.35 -12.68
CA LYS A 61 2.96 -0.09 -11.93
C LYS A 61 2.92 -0.29 -10.42
N VAL A 62 2.09 -1.23 -9.95
CA VAL A 62 2.02 -1.58 -8.53
C VAL A 62 3.34 -2.22 -8.07
N ALA A 63 3.91 -3.12 -8.88
CA ALA A 63 5.21 -3.73 -8.59
C ALA A 63 6.35 -2.70 -8.57
N GLU A 64 6.38 -1.76 -9.53
CA GLU A 64 7.35 -0.67 -9.55
C GLU A 64 7.23 0.25 -8.33
N ALA A 65 5.99 0.61 -7.96
CA ALA A 65 5.73 1.43 -6.78
C ALA A 65 6.24 0.75 -5.51
N LYS A 66 5.99 -0.56 -5.36
CA LYS A 66 6.53 -1.36 -4.25
C LYS A 66 8.05 -1.29 -4.21
N LEU A 67 8.73 -1.58 -5.32
CA LEU A 67 10.21 -1.55 -5.39
C LEU A 67 10.81 -0.19 -5.02
N LYS A 68 10.14 0.91 -5.37
CA LYS A 68 10.59 2.26 -5.00
C LYS A 68 10.43 2.52 -3.50
N VAL A 69 9.34 2.05 -2.90
CA VAL A 69 9.06 2.20 -1.48
C VAL A 69 10.05 1.37 -0.65
N ASP A 70 10.28 0.11 -1.03
CA ASP A 70 11.25 -0.77 -0.37
C ASP A 70 12.64 -0.09 -0.32
N ARG A 71 13.13 0.43 -1.46
CA ARG A 71 14.40 1.17 -1.54
C ARG A 71 14.46 2.41 -0.64
N ARG A 72 13.34 3.11 -0.41
CA ARG A 72 13.30 4.30 0.48
C ARG A 72 13.31 3.91 1.94
N LEU A 73 12.71 2.78 2.29
CA LEU A 73 12.56 2.32 3.66
C LEU A 73 13.78 1.51 4.14
N GLY A 74 14.62 1.04 3.22
CA GLY A 74 15.85 0.32 3.56
C GLY A 74 15.64 -1.16 3.86
N ASP A 75 14.53 -1.73 3.38
CA ASP A 75 14.21 -3.18 3.38
C ASP A 75 14.57 -3.83 2.03
#